data_AF-A0AAD4I334-F1
#
_entry.id   AF-A0AAD4I334-F1
#
_cell.length_a   1.000
_cell.length_b   1.000
_cell.length_c   1.000
_cell.angle_alpha   90.00
_cell.angle_beta   90.00
_cell.angle_gamma   90.00
#
_symmetry.space_group_name_H-M   'P 1'
#
loop_
_entity.id
_entity.type
_entity.pdbx_description
1 polymer ?
#
loop_
_entity_poly.entity_id
_entity_poly.type
_entity_poly.pdbx_seq_one_letter_code
_entity_poly.pdbx_strand_id
1 'polypeptide(L)'
;MTARTERDAFGQLPEELRLQIVKLSPDPLSLRSLARASPAMGRMLDRYPLEIVGVVLDVTVPVQTRRLMGAVLKARFSRFPASLLEAQRVAKSDLTAATDAMRSSRLDRAAAAVHSLLATAENIHDWSHACLEHLIRKSMELRPSTYISLGDGYTYREKFEKAESRDDYLPQYTGPPSWVEEQRMIKAFWRLQFFLELQGAGSKGHLGTHWPEHEIDVLSKSSPDGFYDVFDFEREQTLTACDFIDAVTSGTITSLEAVHDNAYGMPILMDIDVTLSNQLTPSTDNAAQSEAKKCKQLNNDGKIWKKRQHALEISLNTTGSHSNLALKYARWVSA
;
A
#
# COMPACT_ATOMS: atom_id res chain seq x y z
N MET A 1 -24.08 18.66 43.05
CA MET A 1 -24.28 17.64 42.00
C MET A 1 -22.91 17.15 41.56
N THR A 2 -22.43 16.08 42.16
CA THR A 2 -21.20 15.40 41.72
C THR A 2 -21.55 14.57 40.50
N ALA A 3 -21.19 15.04 39.31
CA ALA A 3 -21.26 14.23 38.11
C ALA A 3 -20.45 12.96 38.38
N ARG A 4 -21.12 11.81 38.47
CA ARG A 4 -20.49 10.51 38.30
C ARG A 4 -19.86 10.57 36.92
N THR A 5 -18.57 10.85 36.85
CA THR A 5 -17.75 10.40 35.73
C THR A 5 -18.05 8.92 35.59
N GLU A 6 -18.79 8.55 34.54
CA GLU A 6 -18.95 7.15 34.15
C GLU A 6 -17.56 6.55 34.13
N ARG A 7 -17.24 5.76 35.15
CA ARG A 7 -15.96 5.09 35.25
C ARG A 7 -15.89 4.17 34.05
N ASP A 8 -14.89 4.37 33.21
CA ASP A 8 -14.46 3.46 32.15
C ASP A 8 -14.74 2.02 32.58
N ALA A 9 -15.71 1.37 31.93
CA ALA A 9 -16.20 0.04 32.35
C ALA A 9 -15.07 -0.99 32.35
N PHE A 10 -14.15 -0.85 31.39
CA PHE A 10 -12.95 -1.69 31.31
C PHE A 10 -12.00 -1.47 32.49
N GLY A 11 -11.97 -0.27 33.05
CA GLY A 11 -11.15 0.05 34.23
C GLY A 11 -11.54 -0.71 35.50
N GLN A 12 -12.72 -1.33 35.54
CA GLN A 12 -13.17 -2.16 36.66
C GLN A 12 -12.75 -3.63 36.52
N LEU A 13 -12.27 -4.04 35.34
CA LEU A 13 -11.85 -5.41 35.07
C LEU A 13 -10.42 -5.66 35.60
N PRO A 14 -10.15 -6.88 36.11
CA PRO A 14 -8.79 -7.37 36.33
C PRO A 14 -7.88 -7.16 35.12
N GLU A 15 -6.58 -6.94 35.36
CA GLU A 15 -5.61 -6.64 34.32
C GLU A 15 -5.51 -7.76 33.27
N GLU A 16 -5.62 -9.00 33.72
CA GLU A 16 -5.55 -10.20 32.88
C GLU A 16 -6.71 -10.25 31.88
N LEU A 17 -7.92 -9.90 32.32
CA LEU A 17 -9.09 -9.84 31.45
C LEU A 17 -8.99 -8.70 30.44
N ARG A 18 -8.48 -7.54 30.86
CA ARG A 18 -8.23 -6.42 29.94
C ARG A 18 -7.22 -6.82 28.86
N LEU A 19 -6.11 -7.47 29.24
CA LEU A 19 -5.11 -7.94 28.29
C LEU A 19 -5.69 -8.93 27.29
N GLN A 20 -6.51 -9.88 27.75
CA GLN A 20 -7.18 -10.84 26.87
C GLN A 20 -8.14 -10.15 25.90
N ILE A 21 -8.97 -9.23 26.38
CA ILE A 21 -9.90 -8.47 25.52
C ILE A 21 -9.16 -7.70 24.44
N VAL A 22 -8.08 -6.99 24.81
CA VAL A 22 -7.30 -6.19 23.86
C VAL A 22 -6.65 -7.07 22.78
N LYS A 23 -6.13 -8.24 23.15
CA LYS A 23 -5.56 -9.22 22.20
C LYS A 23 -6.58 -9.85 21.25
N LEU A 24 -7.86 -9.85 21.62
CA LEU A 24 -8.96 -10.34 20.79
C LEU A 24 -9.53 -9.26 19.86
N SER A 25 -8.87 -8.11 19.73
CA SER A 25 -9.28 -7.08 18.76
C SER A 25 -9.32 -7.68 17.35
N PRO A 26 -10.41 -7.48 16.59
CA PRO A 26 -10.63 -8.17 15.31
C PRO A 26 -9.72 -7.69 14.18
N ASP A 27 -9.08 -6.52 14.33
CA ASP A 27 -8.16 -5.93 13.38
C ASP A 27 -7.38 -4.76 14.05
N PRO A 28 -6.32 -4.22 13.40
CA PRO A 28 -5.54 -3.10 13.93
C PRO A 28 -6.32 -1.78 14.13
N LEU A 29 -7.33 -1.48 13.30
CA LEU A 29 -8.13 -0.27 13.43
C LEU A 29 -9.05 -0.37 14.65
N SER A 30 -9.65 -1.55 14.88
CA SER A 30 -10.44 -1.85 16.06
C SER A 30 -9.59 -1.78 17.33
N LEU A 31 -8.35 -2.30 17.30
CA LEU A 31 -7.41 -2.16 18.42
C LEU A 31 -7.13 -0.69 18.76
N ARG A 32 -6.87 0.14 17.73
CA ARG A 32 -6.64 1.58 17.89
C ARG A 32 -7.86 2.29 18.45
N SER A 33 -9.03 2.00 17.91
CA SER A 33 -10.31 2.57 18.34
C SER A 33 -10.60 2.23 19.80
N LEU A 34 -10.36 0.96 20.19
CA LEU A 34 -10.51 0.51 21.57
C LEU A 34 -9.55 1.25 22.53
N ALA A 35 -8.29 1.41 22.13
CA ALA A 35 -7.28 2.13 22.91
C ALA A 35 -7.63 3.63 23.08
N ARG A 36 -8.24 4.26 22.08
CA ARG A 36 -8.71 5.66 22.14
C ARG A 36 -9.99 5.82 22.96
N ALA A 37 -10.91 4.86 22.86
CA ALA A 37 -12.20 4.91 23.55
C ALA A 37 -12.09 4.66 25.06
N SER A 38 -11.10 3.87 25.50
CA SER A 38 -10.92 3.50 26.91
C SER A 38 -9.48 3.79 27.38
N PRO A 39 -9.29 4.74 28.33
CA PRO A 39 -7.98 4.99 28.91
C PRO A 39 -7.36 3.75 29.58
N ALA A 40 -8.18 2.85 30.15
CA ALA A 40 -7.67 1.60 30.71
C ALA A 40 -7.08 0.68 29.63
N MET A 41 -7.73 0.59 28.46
CA MET A 41 -7.22 -0.20 27.34
C MET A 41 -6.02 0.45 26.65
N GLY A 42 -6.00 1.79 26.53
CA GLY A 42 -4.83 2.52 26.05
C GLY A 42 -3.58 2.24 26.90
N ARG A 43 -3.70 2.28 28.24
CA ARG A 43 -2.60 1.91 29.14
C ARG A 43 -2.16 0.46 29.01
N MET A 44 -3.07 -0.47 28.71
CA MET A 44 -2.69 -1.86 28.44
C MET A 44 -1.84 -1.98 27.18
N LEU A 45 -2.23 -1.25 26.12
CA LEU A 45 -1.44 -1.17 24.89
C LEU A 45 -0.07 -0.55 25.15
N ASP A 46 0.03 0.49 25.95
CA ASP A 46 1.31 1.11 26.31
C ASP A 46 2.23 0.17 27.11
N ARG A 47 1.64 -0.68 27.95
CA ARG A 47 2.37 -1.62 28.82
C ARG A 47 2.83 -2.87 28.10
N TYR A 48 2.06 -3.35 27.11
CA TYR A 48 2.35 -4.58 26.35
C TYR A 48 2.31 -4.36 24.82
N PRO A 49 2.97 -3.33 24.28
CA PRO A 49 2.69 -2.85 22.92
C PRO A 49 3.00 -3.89 21.86
N LEU A 50 4.21 -4.48 21.91
CA LEU A 50 4.65 -5.47 20.93
C LEU A 50 3.93 -6.81 21.05
N GLU A 51 3.57 -7.20 22.27
CA GLU A 51 2.87 -8.45 22.53
C GLU A 51 1.43 -8.38 22.00
N ILE A 52 0.73 -7.29 22.29
CA ILE A 52 -0.63 -7.07 21.82
C ILE A 52 -0.66 -6.96 20.30
N VAL A 53 0.17 -6.08 19.71
CA VAL A 53 0.18 -5.91 18.24
C VAL A 53 0.60 -7.19 17.55
N GLY A 54 1.58 -7.93 18.08
CA GLY A 54 2.02 -9.21 17.51
C GLY A 54 0.85 -10.20 17.40
N VAL A 55 0.13 -10.40 18.50
CA VAL A 55 -1.02 -11.33 18.54
C VAL A 55 -2.13 -10.88 17.57
N VAL A 56 -2.50 -9.59 17.59
CA VAL A 56 -3.57 -9.08 16.71
C VAL A 56 -3.19 -9.23 15.25
N LEU A 57 -1.98 -8.86 14.85
CA LEU A 57 -1.53 -8.99 13.46
C LEU A 57 -1.44 -10.46 13.02
N ASP A 58 -0.98 -11.35 13.90
CA ASP A 58 -0.83 -12.78 13.57
C ASP A 58 -2.17 -13.46 13.27
N VAL A 59 -3.24 -13.04 13.94
CA VAL A 59 -4.58 -13.61 13.77
C VAL A 59 -5.37 -12.95 12.64
N THR A 60 -5.23 -11.64 12.46
CA THR A 60 -6.20 -10.84 11.68
C THR A 60 -5.67 -10.39 10.32
N VAL A 61 -4.35 -10.34 10.12
CA VAL A 61 -3.74 -9.74 8.92
C VAL A 61 -3.12 -10.83 8.01
N PRO A 62 -3.41 -10.81 6.69
CA PRO A 62 -2.76 -11.71 5.73
C PRO A 62 -1.25 -11.69 5.84
N VAL A 63 -0.61 -12.86 5.72
CA VAL A 63 0.83 -13.05 6.01
C VAL A 63 1.74 -12.06 5.30
N GLN A 64 1.48 -11.75 4.01
CA GLN A 64 2.29 -10.81 3.23
C GLN A 64 2.17 -9.37 3.75
N THR A 65 0.96 -8.93 4.07
CA THR A 65 0.69 -7.60 4.63
C THR A 65 1.28 -7.48 6.04
N ARG A 66 1.13 -8.52 6.87
CA ARG A 66 1.73 -8.58 8.20
C ARG A 66 3.26 -8.46 8.16
N ARG A 67 3.93 -9.09 7.18
CA ARG A 67 5.39 -8.96 7.00
C ARG A 67 5.79 -7.52 6.69
N LEU A 68 5.05 -6.84 5.82
CA LEU A 68 5.29 -5.42 5.50
C LEU A 68 5.06 -4.53 6.72
N MET A 69 3.96 -4.73 7.45
CA MET A 69 3.70 -4.01 8.71
C MET A 69 4.81 -4.23 9.74
N GLY A 70 5.27 -5.47 9.89
CA GLY A 70 6.39 -5.81 10.76
C GLY A 70 7.69 -5.15 10.32
N ALA A 71 7.93 -5.03 9.02
CA ALA A 71 9.11 -4.36 8.48
C ALA A 71 9.08 -2.84 8.70
N VAL A 72 7.93 -2.20 8.49
CA VAL A 72 7.70 -0.79 8.87
C VAL A 72 7.93 -0.59 10.36
N LEU A 73 7.37 -1.47 11.20
CA LEU A 73 7.58 -1.41 12.63
C LEU A 73 9.07 -1.51 12.98
N LYS A 74 9.80 -2.49 12.42
CA LYS A 74 11.26 -2.63 12.61
C LYS A 74 12.02 -1.37 12.17
N ALA A 75 11.68 -0.78 11.02
CA ALA A 75 12.30 0.44 10.52
C ALA A 75 12.17 1.60 11.53
N ARG A 76 11.03 1.72 12.23
CA ARG A 76 10.82 2.73 13.29
C ARG A 76 11.66 2.51 14.54
N PHE A 77 12.15 1.29 14.76
CA PHE A 77 13.18 1.00 15.76
C PHE A 77 14.60 1.19 15.22
N SER A 78 14.76 1.78 14.03
CA SER A 78 16.04 1.91 13.33
C SER A 78 16.67 0.54 13.04
N ARG A 79 15.83 -0.46 12.77
CA ARG A 79 16.25 -1.82 12.40
C ARG A 79 15.83 -2.11 10.98
N PHE A 80 16.83 -2.17 10.13
CA PHE A 80 16.65 -2.33 8.70
C PHE A 80 17.06 -3.74 8.29
N PRO A 81 16.59 -4.22 7.12
CA PRO A 81 17.12 -5.45 6.51
C PRO A 81 18.64 -5.40 6.36
N ALA A 82 19.32 -6.54 6.27
CA ALA A 82 20.78 -6.57 6.18
C ALA A 82 21.31 -6.09 4.81
N SER A 83 20.48 -6.14 3.76
CA SER A 83 20.82 -5.68 2.43
C SER A 83 19.59 -5.24 1.64
N LEU A 84 19.83 -4.57 0.51
CA LEU A 84 18.81 -4.24 -0.47
C LEU A 84 18.02 -5.48 -0.90
N LEU A 85 18.71 -6.58 -1.22
CA LEU A 85 18.05 -7.82 -1.66
C LEU A 85 17.08 -8.38 -0.61
N GLU A 86 17.43 -8.33 0.68
CA GLU A 86 16.54 -8.75 1.76
C GLU A 86 15.32 -7.82 1.86
N ALA A 87 15.53 -6.52 1.70
CA ALA A 87 14.47 -5.51 1.69
C ALA A 87 13.47 -5.73 0.55
N GLN A 88 13.96 -6.01 -0.66
CA GLN A 88 13.12 -6.27 -1.84
C GLN A 88 12.26 -7.53 -1.69
N ARG A 89 12.68 -8.48 -0.85
CA ARG A 89 12.01 -9.76 -0.59
C ARG A 89 11.18 -9.78 0.69
N VAL A 90 11.03 -8.65 1.37
CA VAL A 90 10.39 -8.58 2.70
C VAL A 90 8.99 -9.20 2.76
N ALA A 91 8.21 -9.11 1.68
CA ALA A 91 6.87 -9.71 1.60
C ALA A 91 6.91 -11.24 1.38
N LYS A 92 7.99 -11.75 0.78
CA LYS A 92 8.19 -13.16 0.43
C LYS A 92 8.91 -13.95 1.54
N SER A 93 9.81 -13.31 2.27
CA SER A 93 10.65 -13.99 3.27
C SER A 93 9.85 -14.45 4.50
N ASP A 94 10.10 -15.69 4.94
CA ASP A 94 9.65 -16.23 6.23
C ASP A 94 10.48 -15.64 7.39
N LEU A 95 10.70 -14.31 7.39
CA LEU A 95 11.40 -13.68 8.51
C LEU A 95 10.52 -13.84 9.74
N THR A 96 11.00 -14.63 10.69
CA THR A 96 10.44 -14.75 12.04
C THR A 96 10.22 -13.35 12.61
N ALA A 97 9.07 -13.17 13.26
CA ALA A 97 8.73 -11.94 13.95
C ALA A 97 9.88 -11.61 14.91
N ALA A 98 10.65 -10.56 14.60
CA ALA A 98 11.81 -10.18 15.39
C ALA A 98 11.36 -9.44 16.66
N THR A 99 10.46 -10.05 17.42
CA THR A 99 10.01 -9.57 18.71
C THR A 99 11.14 -9.59 19.74
N ASP A 100 12.03 -10.59 19.70
CA ASP A 100 13.04 -10.79 20.74
C ASP A 100 14.04 -9.65 20.80
N ALA A 101 14.54 -9.22 19.64
CA ALA A 101 15.41 -8.05 19.59
C ALA A 101 14.63 -6.80 20.02
N MET A 102 13.34 -6.65 19.66
CA MET A 102 12.58 -5.42 19.94
C MET A 102 12.21 -5.30 21.41
N ARG A 103 12.05 -6.42 22.13
CA ARG A 103 11.77 -6.47 23.57
C ARG A 103 12.86 -5.82 24.43
N SER A 104 14.08 -5.65 23.93
CA SER A 104 15.14 -4.91 24.65
C SER A 104 15.01 -3.38 24.54
N SER A 105 14.07 -2.87 23.72
CA SER A 105 13.83 -1.43 23.58
C SER A 105 13.11 -0.87 24.80
N ARG A 106 13.34 0.41 25.11
CA ARG A 106 12.57 1.12 26.15
C ARG A 106 11.07 1.03 25.84
N LEU A 107 10.28 0.71 26.87
CA LEU A 107 8.84 0.50 26.75
C LEU A 107 8.13 1.69 26.08
N ASP A 108 8.48 2.93 26.47
CA ASP A 108 7.89 4.15 25.90
C ASP A 108 8.15 4.28 24.40
N ARG A 109 9.36 3.93 23.94
CA ARG A 109 9.69 3.91 22.51
C ARG A 109 8.87 2.87 21.77
N ALA A 110 8.63 1.71 22.40
CA ALA A 110 7.84 0.66 21.80
C ALA A 110 6.36 1.01 21.71
N ALA A 111 5.80 1.62 22.76
CA ALA A 111 4.45 2.15 22.76
C ALA A 111 4.28 3.21 21.65
N ALA A 112 5.18 4.20 21.58
CA ALA A 112 5.14 5.24 20.55
C ALA A 112 5.20 4.66 19.13
N ALA A 113 6.10 3.70 18.88
CA ALA A 113 6.22 3.04 17.58
C ALA A 113 4.96 2.24 17.21
N VAL A 114 4.33 1.56 18.17
CA VAL A 114 3.07 0.82 17.96
C VAL A 114 1.90 1.76 17.71
N HIS A 115 1.74 2.84 18.48
CA HIS A 115 0.70 3.84 18.22
C HIS A 115 0.84 4.48 16.85
N SER A 116 2.08 4.81 16.47
CA SER A 116 2.40 5.30 15.13
C SER A 116 2.05 4.25 14.07
N LEU A 117 2.31 2.95 14.30
CA LEU A 117 1.98 1.89 13.34
C LEU A 117 0.47 1.76 13.15
N LEU A 118 -0.29 1.80 14.24
CA LEU A 118 -1.74 1.76 14.20
C LEU A 118 -2.33 3.00 13.51
N ALA A 119 -1.71 4.18 13.68
CA ALA A 119 -2.08 5.38 12.93
C ALA A 119 -1.87 5.19 11.43
N THR A 120 -0.72 4.64 11.05
CA THR A 120 -0.42 4.33 9.65
C THR A 120 -1.39 3.28 9.09
N ALA A 121 -1.81 2.30 9.89
CA ALA A 121 -2.79 1.29 9.47
C ALA A 121 -4.17 1.90 9.20
N GLU A 122 -4.64 2.79 10.06
CA GLU A 122 -5.87 3.58 9.86
C GLU A 122 -5.77 4.39 8.56
N ASN A 123 -4.70 5.18 8.40
CA ASN A 123 -4.51 5.98 7.18
C ASN A 123 -4.46 5.11 5.93
N ILE A 124 -3.69 4.02 5.93
CA ILE A 124 -3.56 3.11 4.77
C ILE A 124 -4.90 2.51 4.40
N HIS A 125 -5.73 2.17 5.38
CA HIS A 125 -7.07 1.68 5.14
C HIS A 125 -7.90 2.76 4.41
N ASP A 126 -7.95 3.98 4.94
CA ASP A 126 -8.69 5.09 4.34
C ASP A 126 -8.19 5.44 2.92
N TRP A 127 -6.87 5.50 2.73
CA TRP A 127 -6.23 5.67 1.42
C TRP A 127 -6.60 4.55 0.44
N SER A 128 -6.70 3.31 0.93
CA SER A 128 -7.08 2.17 0.10
C SER A 128 -8.53 2.28 -0.38
N HIS A 129 -9.46 2.63 0.52
CA HIS A 129 -10.86 2.85 0.17
C HIS A 129 -11.03 3.99 -0.82
N ALA A 130 -10.40 5.14 -0.56
CA ALA A 130 -10.46 6.29 -1.45
C ALA A 130 -9.87 5.99 -2.84
N CYS A 131 -8.77 5.23 -2.90
CA CYS A 131 -8.16 4.78 -4.15
C CYS A 131 -9.13 3.88 -4.94
N LEU A 132 -9.72 2.88 -4.29
CA LEU A 132 -10.65 1.96 -4.95
C LEU A 132 -11.90 2.66 -5.45
N GLU A 133 -12.48 3.56 -4.65
CA GLU A 133 -13.62 4.36 -5.09
C GLU A 133 -13.27 5.24 -6.29
N HIS A 134 -12.10 5.87 -6.28
CA HIS A 134 -11.60 6.64 -7.41
C HIS A 134 -11.48 5.78 -8.67
N LEU A 135 -10.91 4.58 -8.57
CA LEU A 135 -10.74 3.66 -9.69
C LEU A 135 -12.08 3.16 -10.23
N ILE A 136 -13.04 2.84 -9.34
CA ILE A 136 -14.40 2.47 -9.72
C ILE A 136 -15.06 3.63 -10.48
N ARG A 137 -15.03 4.85 -9.94
CA ARG A 137 -15.61 6.03 -10.57
C ARG A 137 -14.99 6.29 -11.95
N LYS A 138 -13.66 6.25 -12.04
CA LYS A 138 -12.92 6.38 -13.29
C LYS A 138 -13.32 5.30 -14.29
N SER A 139 -13.48 4.06 -13.84
CA SER A 139 -13.90 2.96 -14.71
C SER A 139 -15.28 3.19 -15.32
N MET A 140 -16.21 3.82 -14.59
CA MET A 140 -17.56 4.14 -15.06
C MET A 140 -17.61 5.31 -16.06
N GLU A 141 -16.61 6.20 -16.00
CA GLU A 141 -16.45 7.31 -16.95
C GLU A 141 -15.94 6.84 -18.32
N LEU A 142 -15.34 5.63 -18.39
CA LEU A 142 -14.81 5.11 -19.64
C LEU A 142 -15.93 4.76 -20.62
N ARG A 143 -15.62 4.93 -21.90
CA ARG A 143 -16.39 4.42 -23.03
C ARG A 143 -15.52 3.46 -23.83
N PRO A 144 -15.17 2.31 -23.23
CA PRO A 144 -14.40 1.29 -23.92
C PRO A 144 -15.17 0.80 -25.16
N SER A 145 -14.53 0.67 -26.31
CA SER A 145 -15.15 0.02 -27.47
C SER A 145 -14.89 -1.49 -27.44
N THR A 146 -15.85 -2.29 -27.92
CA THR A 146 -15.75 -3.76 -27.90
C THR A 146 -15.02 -4.25 -29.15
N TYR A 147 -13.85 -4.88 -29.05
CA TYR A 147 -13.17 -5.40 -30.26
C TYR A 147 -13.95 -6.54 -30.94
N ILE A 148 -14.19 -6.40 -32.23
CA ILE A 148 -14.81 -7.41 -33.13
C ILE A 148 -13.72 -8.35 -33.67
N SER A 149 -12.59 -7.80 -34.06
CA SER A 149 -11.43 -8.54 -34.57
C SER A 149 -10.14 -7.82 -34.16
N LEU A 150 -9.09 -8.56 -33.79
CA LEU A 150 -7.76 -7.95 -33.64
C LEU A 150 -7.29 -7.49 -35.02
N GLY A 151 -6.76 -6.27 -35.10
CA GLY A 151 -6.23 -5.75 -36.35
C GLY A 151 -4.90 -6.43 -36.72
N ASP A 152 -4.50 -6.26 -37.98
CA ASP A 152 -3.21 -6.77 -38.47
C ASP A 152 -2.05 -5.93 -37.92
N GLY A 153 -1.33 -6.49 -36.94
CA GLY A 153 -0.19 -5.85 -36.27
C GLY A 153 0.91 -6.84 -35.91
N TYR A 154 2.16 -6.38 -35.90
CA TYR A 154 3.32 -7.19 -35.50
C TYR A 154 3.46 -7.23 -33.97
N THR A 155 2.95 -6.22 -33.25
CA THR A 155 2.92 -6.17 -31.79
C THR A 155 1.49 -6.23 -31.23
N TYR A 156 1.32 -6.66 -29.97
CA TYR A 156 0.00 -6.67 -29.33
C TYR A 156 -0.67 -5.29 -29.37
N ARG A 157 0.10 -4.23 -29.08
CA ARG A 157 -0.36 -2.84 -29.14
C ARG A 157 -0.91 -2.47 -30.52
N GLU A 158 -0.17 -2.74 -31.58
CA GLU A 158 -0.60 -2.43 -32.95
C GLU A 158 -1.89 -3.19 -33.34
N LYS A 159 -2.01 -4.45 -32.91
CA LYS A 159 -3.21 -5.24 -33.14
C LYS A 159 -4.44 -4.64 -32.45
N PHE A 160 -4.27 -4.06 -31.26
CA PHE A 160 -5.35 -3.37 -30.54
C PHE A 160 -5.68 -1.99 -31.15
N GLU A 161 -4.67 -1.24 -31.61
CA GLU A 161 -4.87 0.06 -32.25
C GLU A 161 -5.62 -0.04 -33.59
N LYS A 162 -5.42 -1.16 -34.31
CA LYS A 162 -6.08 -1.44 -35.60
C LYS A 162 -7.28 -2.36 -35.50
N ALA A 163 -7.67 -2.75 -34.29
CA ALA A 163 -8.78 -3.67 -34.11
C ALA A 163 -10.09 -3.01 -34.56
N GLU A 164 -10.88 -3.76 -35.31
CA GLU A 164 -12.23 -3.33 -35.65
C GLU A 164 -13.06 -3.34 -34.36
N SER A 165 -13.68 -2.22 -34.01
CA SER A 165 -14.44 -2.11 -32.76
C SER A 165 -15.94 -1.89 -33.01
N ARG A 166 -16.77 -2.53 -32.19
CA ARG A 166 -18.21 -2.36 -32.10
C ARG A 166 -18.58 -1.19 -31.20
N ASP A 167 -19.89 -0.94 -31.08
CA ASP A 167 -20.52 0.04 -30.20
C ASP A 167 -19.85 0.14 -28.82
N ASP A 168 -19.91 1.36 -28.26
CA ASP A 168 -19.38 1.72 -26.96
C ASP A 168 -19.91 0.76 -25.89
N TYR A 169 -19.03 -0.02 -25.26
CA TYR A 169 -19.34 -0.74 -24.04
C TYR A 169 -19.55 0.29 -22.93
N LEU A 170 -20.73 0.25 -22.32
CA LEU A 170 -21.05 1.01 -21.13
C LEU A 170 -20.66 0.16 -19.92
N PRO A 171 -19.64 0.56 -19.14
CA PRO A 171 -19.28 -0.11 -17.92
C PRO A 171 -20.49 -0.24 -16.99
N GLN A 172 -20.69 -1.44 -16.45
CA GLN A 172 -21.71 -1.70 -15.46
C GLN A 172 -21.08 -1.57 -14.07
N TYR A 173 -21.78 -0.86 -13.18
CA TYR A 173 -21.35 -0.76 -11.80
C TYR A 173 -21.46 -2.12 -11.12
N THR A 174 -20.33 -2.66 -10.68
CA THR A 174 -20.24 -4.00 -10.08
C THR A 174 -20.50 -4.02 -8.58
N GLY A 175 -20.84 -2.88 -7.99
CA GLY A 175 -21.01 -2.73 -6.54
C GLY A 175 -19.79 -2.11 -5.85
N PRO A 176 -19.79 -2.09 -4.50
CA PRO A 176 -18.64 -1.64 -3.72
C PRO A 176 -17.43 -2.56 -3.91
N PRO A 177 -16.21 -2.12 -3.53
CA PRO A 177 -15.03 -2.97 -3.57
C PRO A 177 -15.25 -4.28 -2.81
N SER A 178 -14.77 -5.37 -3.39
CA SER A 178 -14.73 -6.65 -2.70
C SER A 178 -13.61 -6.67 -1.66
N TRP A 179 -13.74 -7.54 -0.66
CA TRP A 179 -12.69 -7.73 0.35
C TRP A 179 -11.31 -8.03 -0.25
N VAL A 180 -11.26 -8.78 -1.35
CA VAL A 180 -9.98 -9.11 -2.03
C VAL A 180 -9.34 -7.85 -2.64
N GLU A 181 -10.17 -6.98 -3.23
CA GLU A 181 -9.74 -5.70 -3.80
C GLU A 181 -9.18 -4.77 -2.72
N GLU A 182 -9.85 -4.67 -1.57
CA GLU A 182 -9.38 -3.93 -0.41
C GLU A 182 -8.03 -4.45 0.09
N GLN A 183 -7.89 -5.77 0.31
CA GLN A 183 -6.62 -6.34 0.80
C GLN A 183 -5.46 -6.15 -0.17
N ARG A 184 -5.70 -6.19 -1.49
CA ARG A 184 -4.68 -5.91 -2.51
C ARG A 184 -4.22 -4.47 -2.44
N MET A 185 -5.15 -3.53 -2.30
CA MET A 185 -4.83 -2.11 -2.21
C MET A 185 -4.11 -1.79 -0.89
N ILE A 186 -4.58 -2.32 0.24
CA ILE A 186 -3.91 -2.21 1.55
C ILE A 186 -2.47 -2.71 1.45
N LYS A 187 -2.24 -3.88 0.84
CA LYS A 187 -0.89 -4.43 0.63
C LYS A 187 -0.02 -3.49 -0.22
N ALA A 188 -0.57 -2.92 -1.29
CA ALA A 188 0.15 -1.97 -2.16
C ALA A 188 0.57 -0.71 -1.40
N PHE A 189 -0.29 -0.14 -0.56
CA PHE A 189 0.05 1.01 0.28
C PHE A 189 1.08 0.64 1.37
N TRP A 190 1.02 -0.56 1.96
CA TRP A 190 2.06 -1.00 2.90
C TRP A 190 3.44 -1.19 2.23
N ARG A 191 3.47 -1.64 0.97
CA ARG A 191 4.70 -1.65 0.16
C ARG A 191 5.24 -0.25 -0.02
N LEU A 192 4.37 0.71 -0.36
CA LEU A 192 4.83 2.08 -0.51
C LEU A 192 5.34 2.65 0.82
N GLN A 193 4.62 2.46 1.92
CA GLN A 193 5.05 2.90 3.24
C GLN A 193 6.43 2.33 3.62
N PHE A 194 6.65 1.04 3.44
CA PHE A 194 7.95 0.43 3.76
C PHE A 194 9.08 0.98 2.88
N PHE A 195 8.82 1.15 1.59
CA PHE A 195 9.79 1.74 0.67
C PHE A 195 10.17 3.17 1.09
N LEU A 196 9.18 3.99 1.45
CA LEU A 196 9.37 5.36 1.94
C LEU A 196 10.18 5.39 3.25
N GLU A 197 9.93 4.48 4.19
CA GLU A 197 10.70 4.35 5.44
C GLU A 197 12.18 4.03 5.15
N LEU A 198 12.46 3.17 4.15
CA LEU A 198 13.84 2.88 3.72
C LEU A 198 14.50 4.08 3.05
N GLN A 199 13.83 4.76 2.12
CA GLN A 199 14.38 5.95 1.47
C GLN A 199 14.69 7.06 2.50
N GLY A 200 13.78 7.29 3.44
CA GLY A 200 13.98 8.24 4.54
C GLY A 200 15.14 7.85 5.47
N ALA A 201 15.36 6.56 5.69
CA ALA A 201 16.51 6.08 6.45
C ALA A 201 17.84 6.21 5.67
N GLY A 202 17.82 5.97 4.35
CA GLY A 202 18.95 6.14 3.46
C GLY A 202 19.42 7.59 3.40
N SER A 203 18.50 8.53 3.21
CA SER A 203 18.82 9.98 3.15
C SER A 203 19.37 10.53 4.47
N LYS A 204 18.97 9.94 5.61
CA LYS A 204 19.50 10.27 6.95
C LYS A 204 20.82 9.55 7.28
N GLY A 205 21.35 8.72 6.36
CA GLY A 205 22.57 7.93 6.58
C GLY A 205 22.41 6.78 7.56
N HIS A 206 21.19 6.45 8.01
CA HIS A 206 20.95 5.37 8.95
C HIS A 206 21.21 3.98 8.34
N LEU A 207 21.06 3.84 7.01
CA LEU A 207 21.39 2.60 6.29
C LEU A 207 22.89 2.40 6.07
N GLY A 208 23.69 3.49 6.04
CA GLY A 208 25.13 3.46 5.70
C GLY A 208 26.01 2.65 6.66
N THR A 209 25.48 2.26 7.82
CA THR A 209 26.19 1.40 8.78
C THR A 209 26.13 -0.08 8.43
N HIS A 210 25.14 -0.50 7.62
CA HIS A 210 24.91 -1.92 7.30
C HIS A 210 24.89 -2.17 5.79
N TRP A 211 24.49 -1.18 4.99
CA TRP A 211 24.36 -1.31 3.54
C TRP A 211 25.58 -0.71 2.84
N PRO A 212 26.13 -1.38 1.81
CA PRO A 212 27.09 -0.77 0.91
C PRO A 212 26.56 0.51 0.25
N GLU A 213 27.43 1.49 -0.01
CA GLU A 213 27.05 2.76 -0.65
C GLU A 213 26.32 2.57 -1.99
N HIS A 214 26.75 1.59 -2.79
CA HIS A 214 26.10 1.29 -4.07
C HIS A 214 24.65 0.79 -3.90
N GLU A 215 24.33 0.07 -2.82
CA GLU A 215 22.95 -0.36 -2.54
C GLU A 215 22.07 0.83 -2.15
N ILE A 216 22.63 1.79 -1.41
CA ILE A 216 21.94 3.03 -1.03
C ILE A 216 21.71 3.90 -2.27
N ASP A 217 22.69 3.99 -3.17
CA ASP A 217 22.54 4.69 -4.45
C ASP A 217 21.43 4.05 -5.30
N VAL A 218 21.40 2.72 -5.39
CA VAL A 218 20.32 1.99 -6.08
C VAL A 218 18.96 2.27 -5.43
N LEU A 219 18.84 2.22 -4.09
CA LEU A 219 17.59 2.55 -3.39
C LEU A 219 17.13 3.99 -3.68
N SER A 220 18.05 4.94 -3.72
CA SER A 220 17.74 6.36 -3.96
C SER A 220 17.22 6.62 -5.38
N LYS A 221 17.68 5.83 -6.34
CA LYS A 221 17.28 5.89 -7.76
C LYS A 221 16.11 4.98 -8.10
N SER A 222 15.73 4.08 -7.19
CA SER A 222 14.64 3.14 -7.42
C SER A 222 13.28 3.82 -7.33
N SER A 223 12.31 3.33 -8.10
CA SER A 223 10.89 3.64 -7.89
C SER A 223 10.24 2.57 -7.02
N PRO A 224 9.13 2.89 -6.30
CA PRO A 224 8.44 1.92 -5.46
C PRO A 224 7.99 0.65 -6.20
N ASP A 225 7.64 0.77 -7.48
CA ASP A 225 7.19 -0.35 -8.32
C ASP A 225 8.34 -1.20 -8.88
N GLY A 226 9.53 -0.62 -9.07
CA GLY A 226 10.72 -1.33 -9.51
C GLY A 226 11.53 -1.92 -8.36
N PHE A 227 11.21 -1.53 -7.12
CA PHE A 227 11.94 -1.96 -5.93
C PHE A 227 11.68 -3.43 -5.60
N TYR A 228 10.44 -3.88 -5.61
CA TYR A 228 10.09 -5.21 -5.12
C TYR A 228 10.35 -6.32 -6.13
N ASP A 229 10.93 -7.43 -5.68
CA ASP A 229 10.96 -8.69 -6.43
C ASP A 229 9.56 -9.32 -6.33
N VAL A 230 8.63 -8.95 -7.21
CA VAL A 230 7.23 -9.42 -7.25
C VAL A 230 6.78 -9.73 -8.67
N PHE A 231 5.65 -10.42 -8.81
CA PHE A 231 5.05 -10.65 -10.13
C PHE A 231 4.51 -9.35 -10.75
N ASP A 232 4.41 -9.31 -12.07
CA ASP A 232 3.95 -8.12 -12.81
C ASP A 232 2.61 -7.59 -12.30
N PHE A 233 1.65 -8.47 -11.99
CA PHE A 233 0.36 -8.02 -11.48
C PHE A 233 0.43 -7.35 -10.09
N GLU A 234 1.33 -7.82 -9.22
CA GLU A 234 1.57 -7.20 -7.92
C GLU A 234 2.29 -5.85 -8.06
N ARG A 235 3.14 -5.74 -9.07
CA ARG A 235 3.78 -4.48 -9.44
C ARG A 235 2.74 -3.46 -9.92
N GLU A 236 1.78 -3.86 -10.74
CA GLU A 236 0.68 -2.99 -11.17
C GLU A 236 -0.19 -2.52 -10.00
N GLN A 237 -0.36 -3.34 -8.95
CA GLN A 237 -1.01 -2.93 -7.70
C GLN A 237 -0.26 -1.78 -7.02
N THR A 238 1.07 -1.87 -6.91
CA THR A 238 1.89 -0.81 -6.35
C THR A 238 1.87 0.45 -7.21
N LEU A 239 1.99 0.31 -8.54
CA LEU A 239 1.89 1.44 -9.47
C LEU A 239 0.56 2.18 -9.37
N THR A 240 -0.54 1.45 -9.21
CA THR A 240 -1.87 2.04 -9.06
C THR A 240 -1.96 2.90 -7.80
N ALA A 241 -1.38 2.43 -6.69
CA ALA A 241 -1.31 3.22 -5.46
C ALA A 241 -0.43 4.47 -5.62
N CYS A 242 0.71 4.36 -6.31
CA CYS A 242 1.56 5.51 -6.63
C CYS A 242 0.83 6.55 -7.49
N ASP A 243 0.23 6.12 -8.60
CA ASP A 243 -0.52 7.01 -9.49
C ASP A 243 -1.64 7.75 -8.73
N PHE A 244 -2.32 7.05 -7.80
CA PHE A 244 -3.35 7.67 -6.97
C PHE A 244 -2.79 8.75 -6.05
N ILE A 245 -1.67 8.47 -5.36
CA ILE A 245 -1.02 9.48 -4.50
C ILE A 245 -0.53 10.66 -5.32
N ASP A 246 0.08 10.43 -6.48
CA ASP A 246 0.53 11.49 -7.39
C ASP A 246 -0.66 12.35 -7.85
N ALA A 247 -1.80 11.72 -8.16
CA ALA A 247 -3.01 12.42 -8.56
C ALA A 247 -3.64 13.23 -7.40
N VAL A 248 -3.57 12.73 -6.16
CA VAL A 248 -4.03 13.49 -4.98
C VAL A 248 -3.07 14.64 -4.66
N THR A 249 -1.76 14.39 -4.63
CA THR A 249 -0.74 15.41 -4.29
C THR A 249 -0.60 16.49 -5.34
N SER A 250 -0.81 16.18 -6.62
CA SER A 250 -0.87 17.17 -7.70
C SER A 250 -2.16 18.01 -7.71
N GLY A 251 -3.15 17.69 -6.86
CA GLY A 251 -4.46 18.31 -6.88
C GLY A 251 -5.32 17.91 -8.07
N THR A 252 -4.91 16.90 -8.86
CA THR A 252 -5.73 16.36 -9.97
C THR A 252 -7.02 15.74 -9.43
N ILE A 253 -6.97 15.13 -8.23
CA ILE A 253 -8.14 14.65 -7.50
C ILE A 253 -8.48 15.71 -6.44
N THR A 254 -9.26 16.72 -6.85
CA THR A 254 -9.80 17.76 -5.95
C THR A 254 -10.94 17.23 -5.07
N SER A 255 -11.71 16.26 -5.57
CA SER A 255 -12.95 15.77 -4.96
C SER A 255 -12.73 14.56 -4.02
N LEU A 256 -11.76 14.63 -3.10
CA LEU A 256 -11.84 13.78 -1.89
C LEU A 256 -12.83 14.35 -0.85
N GLU A 257 -13.30 15.59 -1.08
CA GLU A 257 -14.19 16.35 -0.19
C GLU A 257 -15.60 15.76 -0.03
N ALA A 258 -16.06 14.89 -0.93
CA ALA A 258 -17.42 14.35 -0.86
C ALA A 258 -17.54 13.03 -0.07
N VAL A 259 -16.41 12.40 0.30
CA VAL A 259 -16.44 11.05 0.90
C VAL A 259 -16.07 11.08 2.37
N HIS A 260 -15.14 11.92 2.82
CA HIS A 260 -14.85 12.15 4.25
C HIS A 260 -14.58 13.63 4.52
N ASP A 261 -15.42 14.30 5.33
CA ASP A 261 -15.16 15.63 5.93
C ASP A 261 -13.84 15.69 6.74
N ASN A 262 -13.16 14.56 6.94
CA ASN A 262 -11.86 14.43 7.60
C ASN A 262 -10.65 14.40 6.64
N ALA A 263 -10.84 14.44 5.32
CA ALA A 263 -9.74 14.32 4.34
C ALA A 263 -8.77 15.51 4.38
N TYR A 264 -9.21 16.68 4.84
CA TYR A 264 -8.38 17.88 5.01
C TYR A 264 -7.30 17.77 6.10
N GLY A 265 -7.22 16.63 6.80
CA GLY A 265 -6.19 16.33 7.79
C GLY A 265 -5.58 14.94 7.64
N MET A 266 -5.76 14.26 6.50
CA MET A 266 -5.13 12.95 6.28
C MET A 266 -3.61 13.14 6.31
N PRO A 267 -2.89 12.52 7.27
CA PRO A 267 -1.45 12.62 7.30
C PRO A 267 -0.92 12.10 5.97
N ILE A 268 -0.10 12.91 5.30
CA ILE A 268 0.75 12.43 4.20
C ILE A 268 1.43 11.16 4.73
N LEU A 269 1.63 10.14 3.87
CA LEU A 269 2.29 8.88 4.22
C LEU A 269 3.71 9.06 4.83
N MET A 270 4.18 10.30 4.96
CA MET A 270 5.13 10.74 5.97
C MET A 270 4.61 11.95 6.77
N ASP A 271 4.19 11.73 8.02
CA ASP A 271 4.36 12.73 9.08
C ASP A 271 5.78 12.56 9.63
N ILE A 272 6.74 12.97 8.81
CA ILE A 272 8.12 13.27 9.16
C ILE A 272 8.41 14.57 8.42
N ASP A 273 8.71 15.64 9.17
CA ASP A 273 9.25 16.91 8.68
C ASP A 273 10.10 16.73 7.40
N VAL A 274 9.52 17.05 6.25
CA VAL A 274 10.26 17.24 5.00
C VAL A 274 9.93 18.63 4.50
N THR A 275 10.66 19.59 5.06
CA THR A 275 10.96 20.86 4.43
C THR A 275 11.88 20.61 3.23
N LEU A 276 11.35 20.08 2.14
CA LEU A 276 12.04 20.03 0.85
C LEU A 276 11.07 20.42 -0.26
N SER A 277 10.75 21.71 -0.31
CA SER A 277 10.47 22.39 -1.55
C SER A 277 11.59 23.39 -1.78
N ASN A 278 12.13 23.41 -3.00
CA ASN A 278 13.24 24.20 -3.53
C ASN A 278 14.61 23.54 -3.40
N GLN A 279 14.98 22.71 -4.40
CA GLN A 279 16.12 22.97 -5.29
C GLN A 279 16.03 22.05 -6.51
N LEU A 280 15.49 22.58 -7.60
CA LEU A 280 15.67 22.06 -8.96
C LEU A 280 16.18 23.23 -9.79
N THR A 281 17.48 23.29 -10.03
CA THR A 281 18.06 24.07 -11.14
C THR A 281 18.27 23.14 -12.33
N PRO A 282 17.99 23.58 -13.57
CA PRO A 282 18.19 22.76 -14.75
C PRO A 282 19.68 22.76 -15.13
N SER A 283 20.24 21.58 -15.36
CA SER A 283 21.54 21.40 -16.00
C SER A 283 21.37 20.57 -17.27
N THR A 284 21.94 21.10 -18.35
CA THR A 284 21.87 20.67 -19.74
C THR A 284 22.78 19.49 -20.08
N ASP A 285 22.28 18.68 -21.02
CA ASP A 285 22.96 17.93 -22.08
C ASP A 285 23.64 16.55 -21.84
N ASN A 286 22.99 15.56 -22.48
CA ASN A 286 23.48 14.56 -23.44
C ASN A 286 24.46 13.45 -23.01
N ALA A 287 23.98 12.20 -23.03
CA ALA A 287 24.45 11.16 -23.97
C ALA A 287 23.64 9.85 -23.82
N ALA A 288 23.53 9.11 -24.92
CA ALA A 288 22.53 8.10 -25.19
C ALA A 288 22.97 6.63 -24.97
N GLN A 289 21.94 5.78 -24.85
CA GLN A 289 21.79 4.43 -25.42
C GLN A 289 22.33 3.14 -24.74
N SER A 290 21.40 2.16 -24.80
CA SER A 290 21.51 0.70 -24.66
C SER A 290 21.44 0.18 -23.22
N GLU A 291 20.61 -0.79 -22.86
CA GLU A 291 20.33 -2.06 -23.56
C GLU A 291 18.95 -2.62 -23.21
N ALA A 292 18.26 -3.15 -24.22
CA ALA A 292 17.02 -3.92 -24.08
C ALA A 292 17.25 -5.35 -24.62
N LYS A 293 16.95 -6.35 -23.78
CA LYS A 293 16.67 -7.79 -24.02
C LYS A 293 17.10 -8.53 -22.75
N LYS A 294 16.39 -9.49 -22.14
CA LYS A 294 15.44 -10.50 -22.63
C LYS A 294 14.94 -11.22 -21.37
N CYS A 295 13.67 -11.61 -21.29
CA CYS A 295 13.32 -12.94 -20.79
C CYS A 295 11.88 -13.29 -21.17
N LYS A 296 11.75 -14.42 -21.86
CA LYS A 296 10.50 -15.10 -22.23
C LYS A 296 10.42 -16.40 -21.43
N GLN A 297 9.18 -16.79 -21.13
CA GLN A 297 8.59 -18.13 -21.27
C GLN A 297 8.08 -18.81 -19.98
N LEU A 298 6.86 -19.38 -20.14
CA LEU A 298 6.18 -20.48 -19.41
C LEU A 298 5.23 -20.04 -18.27
N ASN A 299 4.04 -20.62 -18.07
CA ASN A 299 3.15 -21.48 -18.88
C ASN A 299 1.76 -21.44 -18.19
N ASN A 300 0.74 -21.87 -18.93
CA ASN A 300 -0.67 -21.93 -18.54
C ASN A 300 -0.95 -22.80 -17.30
N ASP A 301 -1.92 -22.39 -16.47
CA ASP A 301 -3.19 -23.10 -16.30
C ASP A 301 -4.18 -22.34 -15.39
N GLY A 302 -5.46 -22.34 -15.79
CA GLY A 302 -6.53 -21.64 -15.06
C GLY A 302 -7.85 -21.55 -15.82
N LYS A 303 -8.31 -22.66 -16.41
CA LYS A 303 -9.62 -22.75 -17.07
C LYS A 303 -10.72 -22.73 -16.00
N ILE A 304 -11.18 -21.53 -15.65
CA ILE A 304 -12.53 -21.18 -15.12
C ILE A 304 -12.71 -19.64 -15.14
N TRP A 305 -11.63 -18.85 -15.26
CA TRP A 305 -11.64 -17.38 -15.25
C TRP A 305 -11.82 -16.69 -16.63
N LYS A 306 -11.83 -17.48 -17.72
CA LYS A 306 -11.90 -16.96 -19.11
C LYS A 306 -13.16 -16.17 -19.46
N LYS A 307 -14.25 -16.25 -18.68
CA LYS A 307 -15.46 -15.45 -18.97
C LYS A 307 -15.42 -14.04 -18.38
N ARG A 308 -14.61 -13.78 -17.35
CA ARG A 308 -14.47 -12.44 -16.73
C ARG A 308 -13.28 -11.66 -17.28
N GLN A 309 -12.15 -12.35 -17.51
CA GLN A 309 -10.95 -11.76 -18.13
C GLN A 309 -11.18 -11.37 -19.60
N HIS A 310 -11.97 -12.15 -20.35
CA HIS A 310 -12.24 -11.84 -21.75
C HIS A 310 -13.11 -10.59 -21.93
N ALA A 311 -13.90 -10.17 -20.94
CA ALA A 311 -14.68 -8.93 -21.00
C ALA A 311 -13.86 -7.66 -20.65
N LEU A 312 -12.77 -7.81 -19.88
CA LEU A 312 -11.94 -6.69 -19.39
C LEU A 312 -10.68 -6.45 -20.25
N GLU A 313 -10.16 -7.46 -20.95
CA GLU A 313 -9.10 -7.29 -21.96
C GLU A 313 -9.62 -6.71 -23.30
N ILE A 314 -10.93 -6.48 -23.40
CA ILE A 314 -11.64 -6.07 -24.62
C ILE A 314 -11.61 -4.55 -24.87
N SER A 315 -10.90 -3.75 -24.08
CA SER A 315 -10.77 -2.33 -24.41
C SER A 315 -9.54 -1.65 -23.87
N LEU A 316 -8.93 -0.79 -24.69
CA LEU A 316 -8.73 0.64 -24.39
C LEU A 316 -7.75 1.25 -25.40
N ASN A 317 -8.24 2.17 -26.22
CA ASN A 317 -7.46 3.30 -26.72
C ASN A 317 -8.38 4.44 -27.17
N THR A 318 -8.39 5.55 -26.41
CA THR A 318 -8.62 6.90 -26.94
C THR A 318 -7.97 7.94 -26.01
N THR A 319 -7.12 8.77 -26.63
CA THR A 319 -6.51 10.06 -26.25
C THR A 319 -6.27 10.44 -24.78
N GLY A 320 -4.98 10.66 -24.46
CA GLY A 320 -4.50 11.53 -23.39
C GLY A 320 -4.32 10.85 -22.03
N SER A 321 -3.26 11.27 -21.31
CA SER A 321 -2.79 10.94 -19.94
C SER A 321 -3.71 10.17 -18.96
N HIS A 322 -5.03 10.30 -19.05
CA HIS A 322 -6.04 9.61 -18.25
C HIS A 322 -6.29 8.14 -18.62
N SER A 323 -5.87 7.66 -19.81
CA SER A 323 -6.13 6.29 -20.26
C SER A 323 -5.29 5.20 -19.58
N ASN A 324 -4.23 5.57 -18.84
CA ASN A 324 -3.29 4.62 -18.24
C ASN A 324 -3.84 3.96 -16.96
N LEU A 325 -4.52 4.73 -16.09
CA LEU A 325 -5.09 4.26 -14.82
C LEU A 325 -6.21 3.23 -14.99
N ALA A 326 -7.05 3.40 -16.02
CA ALA A 326 -8.11 2.48 -16.37
C ALA A 326 -7.60 1.10 -16.82
N LEU A 327 -6.57 1.11 -17.67
CA LEU A 327 -5.90 -0.09 -18.16
C LEU A 327 -5.21 -0.84 -17.00
N LYS A 328 -4.64 -0.09 -16.05
CA LYS A 328 -4.08 -0.63 -14.81
C LYS A 328 -5.15 -1.27 -13.94
N TYR A 329 -6.31 -0.63 -13.73
CA TYR A 329 -7.40 -1.20 -12.95
C TYR A 329 -7.97 -2.50 -13.55
N ALA A 330 -8.18 -2.56 -14.87
CA ALA A 330 -8.66 -3.78 -15.52
C ALA A 330 -7.67 -4.95 -15.38
N ARG A 331 -6.35 -4.69 -15.51
CA ARG A 331 -5.29 -5.68 -15.25
C ARG A 331 -5.21 -6.07 -13.76
N TRP A 332 -5.47 -5.11 -12.88
CA TRP A 332 -5.43 -5.25 -11.43
C TRP A 332 -6.58 -6.11 -10.87
N VAL A 333 -7.79 -5.99 -11.41
CA VAL A 333 -8.94 -6.84 -11.05
C VAL A 333 -8.77 -8.27 -11.61
N SER A 334 -8.12 -8.40 -12.78
CA SER A 334 -8.08 -9.68 -13.53
C SER A 334 -7.01 -10.68 -13.09
N ALA A 335 -6.00 -10.25 -12.32
CA ALA A 335 -4.93 -11.10 -11.77
C ALA A 335 -5.19 -11.48 -10.31
#